data_AF-A0A3D0Z0E9-F1
#
_entry.id   AF-A0A3D0Z0E9-F1
#
_cell.length_a   1.000
_cell.length_b   1.000
_cell.length_c   1.000
_cell.angle_alpha   90.00
_cell.angle_beta   90.00
_cell.angle_gamma   90.00
#
_symmetry.space_group_name_H-M   'P 1'
#
loop_
_entity.id
_entity.type
_entity.pdbx_description
1 polymer ?
#
loop_
_entity_poly.entity_id
_entity_poly.type
_entity_poly.pdbx_seq_one_letter_code
_entity_poly.pdbx_strand_id
1 'polypeptide(L)'
;NYDIPWNPARLEQRLGRIHRYGQKHDPVVIINLVAAGTREGRVLKTLLEKLELIRKELGSDKVFDVVGRLFEGVSLRDYMEDLLDGDEDGVRDRLVGRLTPEQVQAVRNRERSLYGEGGEVGPELPRLNAELANETYCRLLPGYVRGFLERAAPLAGIGFQGDLDGTFSFKALKPGALDLITPVLEGYLPEARESLTVYKPDSQDRVIFLHPGEPVFERLRAHICARFARDACRGALFVDPTAERPYLFHLARVAVVRQADPAFPSLDREETLEYRLVGLRHEEGREVETCPVEHLLLLRGSRTPAFAFRLAQEADRSREAARACALAREAGPRAAAIRREREEGLPARRTILVRGFAFQEAELAAARTRLKDGDPVELARVKEGQRALAARRQPILDALAREPALIGPGEVLFLAHALVVPSDDPEERKRHDAEVEAMAMRVARAYEESLGARVEDVSIPPLARAAGLTDHPGFDLRSTRPGGEARAIEVKGRAAVTHVELTENEWIKACNLRQDYWLYVVYNCAGPQPRLYRVRDPFGRLMVRAGGVTIQQQEVFQAAEGVDGR
;
A
#
# COMPACT_ATOMS: atom_id res chain seq x y z
N ASN A 1 -27.25 -11.44 23.64
CA ASN A 1 -27.12 -12.91 23.70
C ASN A 1 -28.41 -13.50 24.26
N TYR A 2 -29.12 -14.27 23.43
CA TYR A 2 -30.34 -14.98 23.84
C TYR A 2 -29.99 -16.32 24.51
N ASP A 3 -28.97 -17.00 23.98
CA ASP A 3 -28.27 -18.13 24.58
C ASP A 3 -26.87 -17.67 25.06
N ILE A 4 -26.44 -18.13 26.22
CA ILE A 4 -25.11 -17.84 26.74
C ILE A 4 -24.26 -19.11 26.65
N PRO A 5 -23.13 -19.10 25.92
CA PRO A 5 -22.27 -20.26 25.86
C PRO A 5 -21.60 -20.49 27.22
N TRP A 6 -21.57 -21.75 27.66
CA TRP A 6 -20.84 -22.17 28.87
C TRP A 6 -19.32 -21.96 28.77
N ASN A 7 -18.77 -21.91 27.56
CA ASN A 7 -17.38 -21.57 27.32
C ASN A 7 -17.21 -20.05 27.27
N PRO A 8 -16.51 -19.43 28.24
CA PRO A 8 -16.30 -17.99 28.24
C PRO A 8 -15.50 -17.49 27.03
N ALA A 9 -14.59 -18.31 26.47
CA ALA A 9 -13.87 -17.98 25.24
C ALA A 9 -14.83 -17.80 24.05
N ARG A 10 -15.95 -18.54 24.01
CA ARG A 10 -16.98 -18.34 22.97
C ARG A 10 -17.76 -17.04 23.18
N LEU A 11 -17.97 -16.62 24.43
CA LEU A 11 -18.61 -15.34 24.74
C LEU A 11 -17.71 -14.17 24.30
N GLU A 12 -16.41 -14.26 24.60
CA GLU A 12 -15.38 -13.32 24.16
C GLU A 12 -15.33 -13.23 22.62
N GLN A 13 -15.30 -14.37 21.92
CA GLN A 13 -15.34 -14.40 20.45
C GLN A 13 -16.62 -13.75 19.88
N ARG A 14 -17.79 -13.97 20.51
CA ARG A 14 -19.05 -13.33 20.08
C ARG A 14 -18.98 -11.82 20.26
N LEU A 15 -18.38 -11.34 21.34
CA LEU A 15 -18.16 -9.91 21.58
C LEU A 15 -17.17 -9.31 20.57
N GLY A 16 -16.05 -9.97 20.31
CA GLY A 16 -15.03 -9.50 19.37
C GLY A 16 -15.54 -9.32 17.93
N ARG A 17 -16.65 -9.96 17.55
CA ARG A 17 -17.31 -9.73 16.25
C ARG A 17 -17.99 -8.36 16.14
N ILE A 18 -18.30 -7.71 17.26
CA ILE A 18 -18.97 -6.41 17.30
C ILE A 18 -18.02 -5.33 17.83
N HIS A 19 -17.30 -5.64 18.90
CA HIS A 19 -16.28 -4.78 19.50
C HIS A 19 -14.94 -4.99 18.79
N ARG A 20 -14.80 -4.36 17.62
CA ARG A 20 -13.62 -4.44 16.74
C ARG A 20 -13.23 -3.05 16.22
N TYR A 21 -11.99 -2.93 15.75
CA TYR A 21 -11.52 -1.72 15.08
C TYR A 21 -12.47 -1.34 13.92
N GLY A 22 -12.84 -0.05 13.88
CA GLY A 22 -13.81 0.48 12.91
C GLY A 22 -15.27 0.50 13.42
N GLN A 23 -15.54 0.06 14.65
CA GLN A 23 -16.84 0.28 15.29
C GLN A 23 -17.08 1.79 15.48
N LYS A 24 -18.21 2.29 14.98
CA LYS A 24 -18.55 3.73 15.01
C LYS A 24 -19.30 4.16 16.26
N HIS A 25 -19.83 3.21 17.02
CA HIS A 25 -20.61 3.47 18.23
C HIS A 25 -19.88 2.94 19.46
N ASP A 26 -19.55 3.85 20.36
CA ASP A 26 -18.93 3.59 21.66
C ASP A 26 -19.81 4.25 22.76
N PRO A 27 -20.31 3.52 23.77
CA PRO A 27 -20.00 2.13 24.14
C PRO A 27 -20.79 1.07 23.36
N VAL A 28 -20.15 -0.09 23.14
CA VAL A 28 -20.84 -1.31 22.69
C VAL A 28 -21.62 -1.90 23.87
N VAL A 29 -22.95 -1.93 23.78
CA VAL A 29 -23.81 -2.48 24.83
C VAL A 29 -24.15 -3.94 24.56
N ILE A 30 -23.84 -4.82 25.52
CA ILE A 30 -24.15 -6.25 25.45
C ILE A 30 -25.26 -6.57 26.45
N ILE A 31 -26.36 -7.15 25.97
CA ILE A 31 -27.45 -7.64 26.83
C ILE A 31 -27.42 -9.15 26.83
N ASN A 32 -27.29 -9.75 28.01
CA ASN A 32 -27.31 -11.20 28.23
C ASN A 32 -28.64 -11.59 28.88
N LEU A 33 -29.43 -12.44 28.22
CA LEU A 33 -30.70 -12.92 28.75
C LEU A 33 -30.46 -14.23 29.51
N VAL A 34 -30.81 -14.26 30.79
CA VAL A 34 -30.60 -15.41 31.69
C VAL A 34 -31.92 -15.84 32.30
N ALA A 35 -32.26 -17.12 32.19
CA ALA A 35 -33.47 -17.67 32.80
C ALA A 35 -33.27 -17.91 34.31
N ALA A 36 -33.78 -16.99 35.13
CA ALA A 36 -33.57 -17.00 36.60
C ALA A 36 -34.09 -18.24 37.33
N GLY A 37 -35.07 -18.95 36.77
CA GLY A 37 -35.68 -20.15 37.37
C GLY A 37 -34.95 -21.46 37.07
N THR A 38 -33.81 -21.44 36.37
CA THR A 38 -33.05 -22.64 35.99
C THR A 38 -31.78 -22.77 36.85
N ARG A 39 -31.32 -24.02 37.09
CA ARG A 39 -30.03 -24.29 37.75
C ARG A 39 -28.88 -23.65 36.96
N GLU A 40 -28.93 -23.81 35.64
CA GLU A 40 -27.97 -23.28 34.67
C GLU A 40 -27.90 -21.75 34.72
N GLY A 41 -29.06 -21.08 34.75
CA GLY A 41 -29.14 -19.63 34.80
C GLY A 41 -28.58 -19.03 36.10
N ARG A 42 -28.69 -19.71 37.24
CA ARG A 42 -28.13 -19.26 38.52
C ARG A 42 -26.60 -19.27 38.53
N VAL A 43 -26.00 -20.31 37.96
CA VAL A 43 -24.54 -20.42 37.80
C VAL A 43 -24.02 -19.36 36.81
N LEU A 44 -24.65 -19.23 35.64
CA LEU A 44 -24.27 -18.22 34.64
C LEU A 44 -24.41 -16.78 35.15
N LYS A 45 -25.46 -16.49 35.92
CA LYS A 45 -25.67 -15.19 36.55
C LYS A 45 -24.50 -14.85 37.48
N THR A 46 -24.10 -15.78 38.34
CA THR A 46 -22.99 -15.57 39.28
C THR A 46 -21.66 -15.34 38.54
N LEU A 47 -21.41 -16.10 37.47
CA LEU A 47 -20.21 -15.92 36.65
C LEU A 47 -20.16 -14.54 36.00
N LEU A 48 -21.26 -14.08 35.41
CA LEU A 48 -21.33 -12.75 34.78
C LEU A 48 -21.21 -11.61 35.79
N GLU A 49 -21.85 -11.72 36.95
CA GLU A 49 -21.73 -10.74 38.04
C GLU A 49 -20.30 -10.65 38.56
N LYS A 50 -19.60 -11.79 38.68
CA LYS A 50 -18.21 -11.81 39.12
C LYS A 50 -17.25 -11.24 38.07
N LEU A 51 -17.45 -11.54 36.79
CA LEU A 51 -16.70 -10.91 35.70
C LEU A 51 -16.87 -9.39 35.70
N GLU A 52 -18.10 -8.91 35.93
CA GLU A 52 -18.39 -7.48 36.02
C GLU A 52 -17.74 -6.83 37.26
N LEU A 53 -17.71 -7.53 38.40
CA LEU A 53 -17.00 -7.05 39.60
C LEU A 53 -15.49 -6.93 39.34
N ILE A 54 -14.88 -7.97 38.76
CA ILE A 54 -13.46 -7.97 38.40
C ILE A 54 -13.15 -6.86 37.38
N ARG A 55 -14.04 -6.61 36.42
CA ARG A 55 -13.93 -5.50 35.46
C ARG A 55 -13.88 -4.14 36.16
N LYS A 56 -14.76 -3.93 37.15
CA LYS A 56 -14.79 -2.69 37.94
C LYS A 56 -13.54 -2.52 38.80
N GLU A 57 -13.06 -3.59 39.44
CA GLU A 57 -11.86 -3.56 40.28
C GLU A 57 -10.58 -3.31 39.47
N LEU A 58 -10.48 -3.90 38.28
CA LEU A 58 -9.32 -3.73 37.40
C LEU A 58 -9.37 -2.45 36.55
N GLY A 59 -10.51 -1.74 36.54
CA GLY A 59 -10.71 -0.49 35.80
C GLY A 59 -10.48 -0.61 34.29
N SER A 60 -10.62 -1.81 33.72
CA SER A 60 -10.28 -2.08 32.32
C SER A 60 -11.21 -3.11 31.71
N ASP A 61 -11.70 -2.83 30.49
CA ASP A 61 -12.56 -3.76 29.74
C ASP A 61 -11.82 -5.01 29.23
N LYS A 62 -10.49 -5.06 29.41
CA LYS A 62 -9.61 -6.19 29.05
C LYS A 62 -9.82 -7.44 29.91
N VAL A 63 -10.74 -7.42 30.87
CA VAL A 63 -11.09 -8.63 31.63
C VAL A 63 -11.58 -9.72 30.71
N PHE A 64 -12.33 -9.36 29.66
CA PHE A 64 -12.83 -10.31 28.67
C PHE A 64 -11.71 -10.99 27.87
N ASP A 65 -10.59 -10.31 27.62
CA ASP A 65 -9.43 -10.83 26.88
C ASP A 65 -8.70 -11.96 27.64
N VAL A 66 -8.87 -12.00 28.97
CA VAL A 66 -8.16 -12.94 29.87
C VAL A 66 -9.02 -14.17 30.19
N VAL A 67 -10.34 -14.10 30.01
CA VAL A 67 -11.26 -15.17 30.41
C VAL A 67 -11.03 -16.43 29.57
N GLY A 68 -10.78 -16.31 28.28
CA GLY A 68 -10.51 -17.48 27.43
C GLY A 68 -9.34 -18.34 27.92
N ARG A 69 -8.28 -17.69 28.45
CA ARG A 69 -7.06 -18.34 28.96
C ARG A 69 -7.27 -19.03 30.30
N LEU A 70 -8.03 -18.42 31.21
CA LEU A 70 -8.29 -18.98 32.55
C LEU A 70 -9.11 -20.28 32.50
N PHE A 71 -9.88 -20.45 31.43
CA PHE A 71 -10.71 -21.63 31.18
C PHE A 71 -10.13 -22.58 30.13
N GLU A 72 -8.89 -22.34 29.70
CA GLU A 72 -8.17 -23.22 28.77
C GLU A 72 -7.87 -24.57 29.44
N GLY A 73 -8.34 -25.67 28.85
CA GLY A 73 -8.19 -27.03 29.40
C GLY A 73 -9.27 -27.46 30.41
N VAL A 74 -10.35 -26.70 30.57
CA VAL A 74 -11.49 -27.12 31.41
C VAL A 74 -12.51 -27.88 30.57
N SER A 75 -12.83 -29.11 30.99
CA SER A 75 -13.87 -29.92 30.35
C SER A 75 -15.25 -29.37 30.74
N LEU A 76 -15.93 -28.78 29.76
CA LEU A 76 -17.30 -28.29 29.90
C LEU A 76 -18.31 -29.42 30.14
N ARG A 77 -17.96 -30.64 29.73
CA ARG A 77 -18.77 -31.83 29.98
C ARG A 77 -18.88 -32.08 31.49
N ASP A 78 -17.76 -31.99 32.20
CA ASP A 78 -17.69 -32.27 33.64
C ASP A 78 -18.56 -31.26 34.43
N TYR A 79 -18.56 -29.99 34.03
CA TYR A 79 -19.45 -28.99 34.63
C TYR A 79 -20.94 -29.26 34.38
N MET A 80 -21.29 -29.80 33.20
CA MET A 80 -22.67 -30.15 32.89
C MET A 80 -23.11 -31.40 33.64
N GLU A 81 -22.24 -32.40 33.77
CA GLU A 81 -22.48 -33.63 34.54
C GLU A 81 -22.70 -33.29 36.03
N ASP A 82 -21.83 -32.47 36.62
CA ASP A 82 -21.96 -32.03 38.02
C ASP A 82 -23.25 -31.23 38.29
N LEU A 83 -23.71 -30.42 37.33
CA LEU A 83 -24.98 -29.66 37.44
C LEU A 83 -26.22 -30.55 37.37
N LEU A 84 -26.15 -31.60 36.54
CA LEU A 84 -27.23 -32.59 36.39
C LEU A 84 -27.35 -33.43 37.68
N ASP A 85 -26.22 -33.75 38.31
CA ASP A 85 -26.14 -34.45 39.59
C ASP A 85 -26.56 -33.60 40.80
N GLY A 86 -26.80 -32.30 40.59
CA GLY A 86 -27.35 -31.39 41.60
C GLY A 86 -26.31 -30.65 42.43
N ASP A 87 -25.02 -30.75 42.10
CA ASP A 87 -23.92 -30.02 42.75
C ASP A 87 -23.80 -28.58 42.21
N GLU A 88 -24.87 -27.79 42.37
CA GLU A 88 -24.89 -26.38 41.93
C GLU A 88 -23.85 -25.54 42.67
N ASP A 89 -23.72 -25.75 43.98
CA ASP A 89 -22.82 -24.98 44.85
C ASP A 89 -21.34 -25.34 44.59
N GLY A 90 -21.00 -26.61 44.40
CA GLY A 90 -19.63 -27.03 44.11
C GLY A 90 -19.15 -26.60 42.72
N VAL A 91 -20.02 -26.59 41.70
CA VAL A 91 -19.70 -26.03 40.38
C VAL A 91 -19.47 -24.52 40.49
N ARG A 92 -20.35 -23.82 41.20
CA ARG A 92 -20.24 -22.38 41.45
C ARG A 92 -18.93 -22.03 42.13
N ASP A 93 -18.56 -22.72 43.20
CA ASP A 93 -17.33 -22.44 43.96
C ASP A 93 -16.06 -22.69 43.14
N ARG A 94 -16.05 -23.73 42.30
CA ARG A 94 -14.93 -24.01 41.38
C ARG A 94 -14.78 -22.94 40.29
N LEU A 95 -15.90 -22.43 39.74
CA LEU A 95 -15.90 -21.33 38.77
C LEU A 95 -15.43 -20.02 39.41
N VAL A 96 -15.96 -19.72 40.60
CA VAL A 96 -15.63 -18.52 41.37
C VAL A 96 -14.17 -18.54 41.83
N GLY A 97 -13.62 -19.70 42.23
CA GLY A 97 -12.23 -19.85 42.67
C GLY A 97 -11.18 -19.77 41.56
N ARG A 98 -11.59 -19.89 40.28
CA ARG A 98 -10.74 -19.70 39.09
C ARG A 98 -10.82 -18.28 38.50
N LEU A 99 -11.76 -17.48 38.97
CA LEU A 99 -11.98 -16.10 38.59
C LEU A 99 -11.68 -15.22 39.80
N THR A 100 -10.40 -15.15 40.20
CA THR A 100 -9.95 -14.20 41.22
C THR A 100 -9.16 -13.05 40.59
N PRO A 101 -9.19 -11.84 41.20
CA PRO A 101 -8.39 -10.71 40.73
C PRO A 101 -6.90 -11.04 40.60
N GLU A 102 -6.36 -11.84 41.53
CA GLU A 102 -4.94 -12.24 41.54
C GLU A 102 -4.59 -13.14 40.35
N GLN A 103 -5.47 -14.08 39.98
CA GLN A 103 -5.26 -14.96 38.83
C GLN A 103 -5.35 -14.17 37.52
N VAL A 104 -6.32 -13.27 37.40
CA VAL A 104 -6.43 -12.37 36.24
C VAL A 104 -5.18 -11.50 36.13
N GLN A 105 -4.70 -10.95 37.26
CA GLN A 105 -3.48 -10.15 37.28
C GLN A 105 -2.23 -10.99 36.96
N ALA A 106 -2.17 -12.24 37.41
CA ALA A 106 -1.08 -13.15 37.10
C ALA A 106 -1.00 -13.48 35.61
N VAL A 107 -2.15 -13.71 34.96
CA VAL A 107 -2.20 -13.91 33.49
C VAL A 107 -1.77 -12.63 32.78
N ARG A 108 -2.27 -11.46 33.19
CA ARG A 108 -1.85 -10.16 32.61
C ARG A 108 -0.36 -9.90 32.80
N ASN A 109 0.22 -10.22 33.96
CA ASN A 109 1.65 -10.05 34.22
C ASN A 109 2.48 -11.02 33.36
N ARG A 110 2.01 -12.27 33.20
CA ARG A 110 2.63 -13.24 32.29
C ARG A 110 2.58 -12.75 30.85
N GLU A 111 1.45 -12.26 30.38
CA GLU A 111 1.31 -11.68 29.05
C GLU A 111 2.17 -10.44 28.88
N ARG A 112 2.25 -9.56 29.88
CA ARG A 112 3.16 -8.41 29.88
C ARG A 112 4.63 -8.83 29.77
N SER A 113 5.01 -9.94 30.42
CA SER A 113 6.37 -10.48 30.30
C SER A 113 6.64 -11.13 28.93
N LEU A 114 5.61 -11.65 28.27
CA LEU A 114 5.74 -12.32 26.96
C LEU A 114 5.63 -11.35 25.79
N TYR A 115 4.77 -10.34 25.89
CA TYR A 115 4.35 -9.46 24.81
C TYR A 115 4.62 -7.96 25.07
N GLY A 116 5.07 -7.58 26.27
CA GLY A 116 5.33 -6.18 26.64
C GLY A 116 4.14 -5.44 27.25
N GLU A 117 4.27 -4.13 27.46
CA GLU A 117 3.21 -3.28 28.08
C GLU A 117 2.04 -2.96 27.14
N GLY A 118 2.23 -3.14 25.83
CA GLY A 118 1.33 -2.59 24.82
C GLY A 118 1.36 -1.07 24.81
N GLY A 119 0.71 -0.45 23.82
CA GLY A 119 0.71 1.01 23.67
C GLY A 119 1.94 1.59 22.95
N GLU A 120 2.85 0.75 22.46
CA GLU A 120 3.97 1.15 21.59
C GLU A 120 3.50 1.90 20.34
N VAL A 121 2.29 1.60 19.87
CA VAL A 121 1.66 2.27 18.73
C VAL A 121 1.15 3.67 19.10
N GLY A 122 0.81 3.93 20.37
CA GLY A 122 0.22 5.19 20.82
C GLY A 122 1.11 6.42 20.52
N PRO A 123 2.40 6.41 20.91
CA PRO A 123 3.37 7.45 20.53
C PRO A 123 3.55 7.60 19.01
N GLU A 124 3.38 6.51 18.26
CA GLU A 124 3.52 6.49 16.80
C GLU A 124 2.26 6.97 16.07
N LEU A 125 1.08 7.01 16.72
CA LEU A 125 -0.20 7.36 16.09
C LEU A 125 -0.19 8.70 15.36
N PRO A 126 0.37 9.81 15.90
CA PRO A 126 0.46 11.06 15.16
C PRO A 126 1.28 10.93 13.87
N ARG A 127 2.42 10.22 13.92
CA ARG A 127 3.25 9.96 12.75
C ARG A 127 2.51 9.10 11.73
N LEU A 128 1.88 8.01 12.17
CA LEU A 128 1.12 7.10 11.31
C LEU A 128 -0.10 7.79 10.67
N ASN A 129 -0.80 8.66 11.40
CA ASN A 129 -1.90 9.45 10.86
C ASN A 129 -1.42 10.47 9.82
N ALA A 130 -0.27 11.11 10.06
CA ALA A 130 0.34 12.01 9.09
C ALA A 130 0.81 11.27 7.82
N GLU A 131 1.38 10.07 7.98
CA GLU A 131 1.73 9.18 6.87
C GLU A 131 0.50 8.78 6.07
N LEU A 132 -0.58 8.36 6.74
CA LEU A 132 -1.85 8.00 6.09
C LEU A 132 -2.49 9.19 5.33
N ALA A 133 -2.37 10.41 5.87
CA ALA A 133 -2.81 11.61 5.19
C ALA A 133 -1.98 11.86 3.91
N ASN A 134 -0.66 11.72 3.98
CA ASN A 134 0.24 11.84 2.83
C ASN A 134 0.03 10.72 1.79
N GLU A 135 -0.29 9.50 2.24
CA GLU A 135 -0.58 8.36 1.37
C GLU A 135 -1.75 8.65 0.43
N THR A 136 -2.71 9.47 0.84
CA THR A 136 -3.86 9.85 0.00
C THR A 136 -3.40 10.52 -1.31
N TYR A 137 -2.36 11.36 -1.26
CA TYR A 137 -1.74 11.98 -2.44
C TYR A 137 -0.88 11.01 -3.25
N CYS A 138 -0.38 9.96 -2.60
CA CYS A 138 0.45 8.93 -3.21
C CYS A 138 -0.36 7.76 -3.80
N ARG A 139 -1.69 7.74 -3.63
CA ARG A 139 -2.55 6.68 -4.16
C ARG A 139 -2.41 6.55 -5.67
N LEU A 140 -2.37 5.30 -6.13
CA LEU A 140 -2.35 4.94 -7.55
C LEU A 140 -3.78 4.71 -8.11
N LEU A 141 -4.74 4.38 -7.26
CA LEU A 141 -6.11 4.10 -7.66
C LEU A 141 -7.00 5.34 -7.52
N PRO A 142 -8.03 5.48 -8.38
CA PRO A 142 -8.35 4.66 -9.56
C PRO A 142 -7.53 5.02 -10.81
N GLY A 143 -6.93 6.21 -10.86
CA GLY A 143 -6.48 6.89 -12.07
C GLY A 143 -5.41 6.15 -12.87
N TYR A 144 -4.42 5.51 -12.23
CA TYR A 144 -3.40 4.75 -12.97
C TYR A 144 -3.98 3.47 -13.56
N VAL A 145 -4.86 2.76 -12.84
CA VAL A 145 -5.52 1.56 -13.36
C VAL A 145 -6.46 1.93 -14.49
N ARG A 146 -7.26 2.99 -14.31
CA ARG A 146 -8.13 3.53 -15.36
C ARG A 146 -7.32 3.91 -16.59
N GLY A 147 -6.29 4.75 -16.44
CA GLY A 147 -5.46 5.20 -17.54
C GLY A 147 -4.71 4.07 -18.25
N PHE A 148 -4.32 3.03 -17.50
CA PHE A 148 -3.79 1.80 -18.07
C PHE A 148 -4.84 1.06 -18.90
N LEU A 149 -6.05 0.86 -18.39
CA LEU A 149 -7.15 0.20 -19.11
C LEU A 149 -7.51 0.95 -20.40
N GLU A 150 -7.74 2.27 -20.30
CA GLU A 150 -8.13 3.11 -21.44
C GLU A 150 -7.13 3.06 -22.60
N ARG A 151 -5.82 3.00 -22.29
CA ARG A 151 -4.77 3.06 -23.33
C ARG A 151 -4.27 1.69 -23.76
N ALA A 152 -4.12 0.76 -22.82
CA ALA A 152 -3.44 -0.49 -23.06
C ALA A 152 -4.39 -1.61 -23.49
N ALA A 153 -5.62 -1.66 -22.94
CA ALA A 153 -6.59 -2.70 -23.31
C ALA A 153 -6.97 -2.65 -24.81
N PRO A 154 -7.19 -1.48 -25.45
CA PRO A 154 -7.47 -1.43 -26.89
C PRO A 154 -6.33 -1.98 -27.75
N LEU A 155 -5.07 -1.83 -27.31
CA LEU A 155 -3.90 -2.41 -27.99
C LEU A 155 -3.91 -3.94 -27.96
N ALA A 156 -4.52 -4.54 -26.91
CA ALA A 156 -4.78 -5.96 -26.82
C ALA A 156 -6.04 -6.39 -27.61
N GLY A 157 -6.81 -5.46 -28.18
CA GLY A 157 -8.08 -5.74 -28.84
C GLY A 157 -9.25 -5.88 -27.86
N ILE A 158 -9.13 -5.31 -26.66
CA ILE A 158 -10.16 -5.30 -25.63
C ILE A 158 -10.71 -3.88 -25.51
N GLY A 159 -12.02 -3.75 -25.60
CA GLY A 159 -12.76 -2.52 -25.36
C GLY A 159 -13.62 -2.64 -24.12
N PHE A 160 -14.45 -1.63 -23.90
CA PHE A 160 -15.29 -1.53 -22.71
C PHE A 160 -16.74 -1.25 -23.13
N GLN A 161 -17.67 -1.74 -22.33
CA GLN A 161 -19.08 -1.41 -22.42
C GLN A 161 -19.57 -0.91 -21.06
N GLY A 162 -20.23 0.25 -21.01
CA GLY A 162 -20.62 0.91 -19.77
C GLY A 162 -19.75 2.13 -19.47
N ASP A 163 -19.65 2.49 -18.18
CA ASP A 163 -18.95 3.69 -17.72
C ASP A 163 -17.76 3.31 -16.83
N LEU A 164 -16.57 3.79 -17.20
CA LEU A 164 -15.35 3.60 -16.41
C LEU A 164 -15.40 4.39 -15.09
N ASP A 165 -16.24 5.42 -14.98
CA ASP A 165 -16.50 6.15 -13.73
C ASP A 165 -17.51 5.46 -12.81
N GLY A 166 -18.13 4.38 -13.26
CA GLY A 166 -19.07 3.59 -12.48
C GLY A 166 -18.78 2.10 -12.62
N THR A 167 -19.61 1.43 -13.41
CA THR A 167 -19.52 0.01 -13.69
C THR A 167 -19.47 -0.24 -15.19
N PHE A 168 -18.60 -1.16 -15.60
CA PHE A 168 -18.40 -1.53 -16.99
C PHE A 168 -18.11 -3.03 -17.14
N SER A 169 -18.18 -3.54 -18.37
CA SER A 169 -17.72 -4.87 -18.74
C SER A 169 -16.73 -4.84 -19.89
N PHE A 170 -15.93 -5.90 -20.03
CA PHE A 170 -15.00 -6.04 -21.14
C PHE A 170 -15.71 -6.47 -22.41
N LYS A 171 -15.35 -5.84 -23.53
CA LYS A 171 -15.88 -6.16 -24.86
C LYS A 171 -14.75 -6.57 -25.79
N ALA A 172 -14.88 -7.70 -26.47
CA ALA A 172 -13.94 -8.10 -27.51
C ALA A 172 -14.03 -7.14 -28.71
N LEU A 173 -12.93 -6.47 -29.05
CA LEU A 173 -12.82 -5.71 -30.32
C LEU A 173 -12.32 -6.60 -31.46
N LYS A 174 -11.69 -7.73 -31.13
CA LYS A 174 -11.23 -8.75 -32.08
C LYS A 174 -11.65 -10.14 -31.59
N PRO A 175 -11.92 -11.09 -32.49
CA PRO A 175 -12.19 -12.48 -32.10
C PRO A 175 -11.07 -13.04 -31.23
N GLY A 176 -11.44 -13.72 -30.13
CA GLY A 176 -10.50 -14.31 -29.18
C GLY A 176 -9.76 -13.33 -28.26
N ALA A 177 -10.04 -12.02 -28.32
CA ALA A 177 -9.34 -11.04 -27.49
C ALA A 177 -9.61 -11.21 -25.98
N LEU A 178 -10.76 -11.78 -25.61
CA LEU A 178 -11.13 -12.02 -24.21
C LEU A 178 -10.66 -13.39 -23.69
N ASP A 179 -10.28 -14.33 -24.57
CA ASP A 179 -9.90 -15.70 -24.19
C ASP A 179 -8.76 -15.73 -23.15
N LEU A 180 -7.94 -14.68 -23.12
CA LEU A 180 -6.86 -14.53 -22.15
C LEU A 180 -7.33 -14.22 -20.72
N ILE A 181 -8.47 -13.54 -20.56
CA ILE A 181 -9.07 -13.19 -19.26
C ILE A 181 -10.26 -14.08 -18.90
N THR A 182 -10.90 -14.74 -19.87
CA THR A 182 -12.07 -15.61 -19.67
C THR A 182 -11.86 -16.64 -18.54
N PRO A 183 -10.75 -17.41 -18.48
CA PRO A 183 -10.57 -18.40 -17.41
C PRO A 183 -10.52 -17.80 -16.00
N VAL A 184 -10.07 -16.55 -15.89
CA VAL A 184 -9.99 -15.83 -14.61
C VAL A 184 -11.37 -15.28 -14.24
N LEU A 185 -12.10 -14.73 -15.22
CA LEU A 185 -13.48 -14.26 -15.05
C LEU A 185 -14.43 -15.40 -14.65
N GLU A 186 -14.24 -16.61 -15.19
CA GLU A 186 -15.04 -17.79 -14.84
C GLU A 186 -14.92 -18.21 -13.37
N GLY A 187 -13.86 -17.79 -12.68
CA GLY A 187 -13.70 -17.96 -11.23
C GLY A 187 -14.66 -17.11 -10.38
N TYR A 188 -15.28 -16.09 -10.97
CA TYR A 188 -16.25 -15.22 -10.29
C TYR A 188 -17.69 -15.67 -10.55
N LEU A 189 -18.60 -15.21 -9.67
CA LEU A 189 -20.06 -15.39 -9.85
C LEU A 189 -20.51 -14.78 -11.18
N PRO A 190 -21.45 -15.42 -11.92
CA PRO A 190 -21.91 -14.93 -13.22
C PRO A 190 -22.33 -13.46 -13.23
N GLU A 191 -22.98 -12.98 -12.15
CA GLU A 191 -23.45 -11.61 -12.00
C GLU A 191 -22.29 -10.59 -11.89
N ALA A 192 -21.14 -11.01 -11.35
CA ALA A 192 -19.96 -10.15 -11.21
C ALA A 192 -19.12 -10.07 -12.49
N ARG A 193 -19.22 -11.05 -13.40
CA ARG A 193 -18.38 -11.12 -14.62
C ARG A 193 -18.61 -9.95 -15.58
N GLU A 194 -19.83 -9.42 -15.59
CA GLU A 194 -20.23 -8.28 -16.42
C GLU A 194 -20.26 -6.96 -15.63
N SER A 195 -19.70 -6.96 -14.42
CA SER A 195 -19.79 -5.84 -13.49
C SER A 195 -18.42 -5.58 -12.89
N LEU A 196 -17.63 -4.74 -13.55
CA LEU A 196 -16.28 -4.34 -13.12
C LEU A 196 -16.24 -2.87 -12.76
N THR A 197 -15.35 -2.51 -11.83
CA THR A 197 -15.10 -1.11 -11.46
C THR A 197 -13.62 -0.90 -11.11
N VAL A 198 -13.13 0.32 -11.28
CA VAL A 198 -11.81 0.75 -10.80
C VAL A 198 -11.88 1.54 -9.49
N TYR A 199 -13.09 1.72 -8.96
CA TYR A 199 -13.35 2.38 -7.68
C TYR A 199 -13.62 1.35 -6.61
N LYS A 200 -13.12 1.57 -5.39
CA LYS A 200 -13.33 0.63 -4.30
C LYS A 200 -14.84 0.54 -3.98
N PRO A 201 -15.50 -0.62 -4.17
CA PRO A 201 -16.92 -0.76 -3.92
C PRO A 201 -17.23 -0.90 -2.42
N ASP A 202 -18.46 -0.57 -2.03
CA ASP A 202 -18.95 -0.76 -0.65
C ASP A 202 -19.15 -2.25 -0.30
N SER A 203 -19.40 -3.10 -1.31
CA SER A 203 -19.60 -4.55 -1.15
C SER A 203 -18.82 -5.31 -2.23
N GLN A 204 -18.08 -6.34 -1.81
CA GLN A 204 -17.19 -7.11 -2.68
C GLN A 204 -17.92 -8.17 -3.53
N ASP A 205 -19.14 -8.57 -3.16
CA ASP A 205 -19.75 -9.79 -3.69
C ASP A 205 -20.43 -9.63 -5.06
N ARG A 206 -20.50 -8.40 -5.59
CA ARG A 206 -21.33 -8.09 -6.79
C ARG A 206 -20.59 -7.37 -7.91
N VAL A 207 -19.35 -6.94 -7.67
CA VAL A 207 -18.57 -6.15 -8.63
C VAL A 207 -17.10 -6.55 -8.51
N ILE A 208 -16.44 -6.79 -9.64
CA ILE A 208 -15.00 -7.04 -9.67
C ILE A 208 -14.28 -5.69 -9.58
N PHE A 209 -13.62 -5.43 -8.46
CA PHE A 209 -12.80 -4.24 -8.26
C PHE A 209 -11.41 -4.44 -8.84
N LEU A 210 -11.13 -3.83 -10.00
CA LEU A 210 -9.84 -3.93 -10.66
C LEU A 210 -8.79 -3.08 -9.95
N HIS A 211 -7.76 -3.74 -9.42
CA HIS A 211 -6.62 -3.12 -8.76
C HIS A 211 -5.35 -3.97 -8.92
N PRO A 212 -4.14 -3.42 -8.67
CA PRO A 212 -2.93 -4.24 -8.63
C PRO A 212 -3.07 -5.40 -7.64
N GLY A 213 -2.75 -6.61 -8.08
CA GLY A 213 -2.96 -7.85 -7.35
C GLY A 213 -4.34 -8.52 -7.53
N GLU A 214 -5.32 -7.86 -8.17
CA GLU A 214 -6.57 -8.51 -8.56
C GLU A 214 -6.33 -9.43 -9.77
N PRO A 215 -6.83 -10.69 -9.76
CA PRO A 215 -6.52 -11.69 -10.79
C PRO A 215 -6.78 -11.26 -12.24
N VAL A 216 -7.91 -10.62 -12.54
CA VAL A 216 -8.28 -10.19 -13.90
C VAL A 216 -7.34 -9.07 -14.38
N PHE A 217 -7.11 -8.08 -13.53
CA PHE A 217 -6.17 -6.99 -13.79
C PHE A 217 -4.74 -7.50 -14.00
N GLU A 218 -4.25 -8.39 -13.12
CA GLU A 218 -2.89 -8.94 -13.24
C GLU A 218 -2.71 -9.76 -14.51
N ARG A 219 -3.71 -10.54 -14.91
CA ARG A 219 -3.68 -11.31 -16.16
C ARG A 219 -3.60 -10.38 -17.37
N LEU A 220 -4.43 -9.34 -17.39
CA LEU A 220 -4.44 -8.34 -18.47
C LEU A 220 -3.10 -7.58 -18.53
N ARG A 221 -2.62 -7.10 -17.39
CA ARG A 221 -1.33 -6.40 -17.25
C ARG A 221 -0.17 -7.26 -17.73
N ALA A 222 -0.05 -8.48 -17.24
CA ALA A 222 1.01 -9.39 -17.62
C ALA A 222 1.00 -9.70 -19.12
N HIS A 223 -0.18 -9.92 -19.70
CA HIS A 223 -0.31 -10.17 -21.14
C HIS A 223 0.18 -8.98 -21.98
N ILE A 224 -0.29 -7.77 -21.65
CA ILE A 224 0.10 -6.54 -22.37
C ILE A 224 1.60 -6.30 -22.23
N CYS A 225 2.15 -6.38 -21.01
CA CYS A 225 3.57 -6.21 -20.78
C CYS A 225 4.40 -7.24 -21.58
N ALA A 226 4.00 -8.51 -21.59
CA ALA A 226 4.70 -9.55 -22.34
C ALA A 226 4.64 -9.32 -23.86
N ARG A 227 3.46 -8.93 -24.38
CA ARG A 227 3.25 -8.68 -25.80
C ARG A 227 4.10 -7.55 -26.34
N PHE A 228 4.23 -6.45 -25.59
CA PHE A 228 4.95 -5.25 -26.01
C PHE A 228 6.36 -5.13 -25.42
N ALA A 229 6.83 -6.11 -24.65
CA ALA A 229 8.16 -6.09 -24.02
C ALA A 229 9.29 -5.85 -25.02
N ARG A 230 9.24 -6.53 -26.18
CA ARG A 230 10.25 -6.38 -27.23
C ARG A 230 10.24 -4.97 -27.85
N ASP A 231 9.07 -4.41 -28.10
CA ASP A 231 8.94 -3.06 -28.66
C ASP A 231 9.39 -1.99 -27.65
N ALA A 232 9.01 -2.14 -26.37
CA ALA A 232 9.45 -1.26 -25.29
C ALA A 232 10.97 -1.29 -25.10
N CYS A 233 11.59 -2.47 -25.18
CA CYS A 233 13.05 -2.63 -25.11
C CYS A 233 13.78 -2.16 -26.38
N ARG A 234 13.15 -2.22 -27.55
CA ARG A 234 13.71 -1.59 -28.77
C ARG A 234 13.76 -0.07 -28.62
N GLY A 235 12.76 0.48 -27.94
CA GLY A 235 12.61 1.89 -27.65
C GLY A 235 11.85 2.66 -28.72
N ALA A 236 11.44 3.88 -28.36
CA ALA A 236 10.67 4.79 -29.21
C ALA A 236 11.14 6.25 -29.03
N LEU A 237 10.71 7.11 -29.95
CA LEU A 237 11.00 8.54 -29.92
C LEU A 237 9.93 9.30 -29.14
N PHE A 238 10.39 10.19 -28.28
CA PHE A 238 9.55 11.08 -27.49
C PHE A 238 10.04 12.52 -27.56
N VAL A 239 9.14 13.45 -27.25
CA VAL A 239 9.40 14.87 -27.13
C VAL A 239 9.23 15.30 -25.68
N ASP A 240 10.19 16.06 -25.20
CA ASP A 240 10.18 16.74 -23.91
C ASP A 240 10.27 18.27 -24.15
N PRO A 241 9.20 19.03 -23.88
CA PRO A 241 9.19 20.49 -24.05
C PRO A 241 10.15 21.23 -23.12
N THR A 242 10.50 20.62 -21.99
CA THR A 242 11.35 21.23 -20.96
C THR A 242 12.84 20.97 -21.19
N ALA A 243 13.18 20.06 -22.11
CA ALA A 243 14.54 19.69 -22.39
C ALA A 243 15.22 20.68 -23.34
N GLU A 244 16.42 21.13 -22.98
CA GLU A 244 17.27 21.94 -23.87
C GLU A 244 18.06 21.09 -24.86
N ARG A 245 18.36 19.83 -24.49
CA ARG A 245 19.20 18.90 -25.24
C ARG A 245 18.54 17.52 -25.32
N PRO A 246 18.76 16.78 -26.41
CA PRO A 246 18.27 15.42 -26.52
C PRO A 246 19.04 14.46 -25.60
N TYR A 247 18.34 13.43 -25.12
CA TYR A 247 18.86 12.46 -24.17
C TYR A 247 18.24 11.07 -24.37
N LEU A 248 18.94 10.05 -23.88
CA LEU A 248 18.41 8.70 -23.75
C LEU A 248 17.85 8.52 -22.35
N PHE A 249 16.67 7.92 -22.28
CA PHE A 249 16.04 7.51 -21.03
C PHE A 249 15.90 6.00 -20.99
N HIS A 250 16.33 5.38 -19.90
CA HIS A 250 16.20 3.94 -19.67
C HIS A 250 15.38 3.69 -18.40
N LEU A 251 14.29 2.94 -18.55
CA LEU A 251 13.54 2.41 -17.42
C LEU A 251 14.12 1.04 -17.05
N ALA A 252 14.60 0.90 -15.82
CA ALA A 252 15.20 -0.34 -15.33
C ALA A 252 14.54 -0.81 -14.04
N ARG A 253 14.44 -2.13 -13.87
CA ARG A 253 14.19 -2.79 -12.60
C ARG A 253 15.52 -3.21 -12.00
N VAL A 254 15.80 -2.72 -10.80
CA VAL A 254 17.02 -3.01 -10.04
C VAL A 254 16.65 -3.90 -8.86
N ALA A 255 17.30 -5.05 -8.71
CA ALA A 255 17.06 -5.97 -7.61
C ALA A 255 18.19 -5.92 -6.56
N VAL A 256 17.83 -6.22 -5.31
CA VAL A 256 18.74 -6.62 -4.24
C VAL A 256 18.40 -8.05 -3.88
N VAL A 257 19.42 -8.91 -3.83
CA VAL A 257 19.24 -10.35 -3.64
C VAL A 257 20.05 -10.83 -2.44
N ARG A 258 19.55 -11.88 -1.80
CA ARG A 258 20.35 -12.78 -0.98
C ARG A 258 20.85 -13.88 -1.89
N GLN A 259 22.16 -13.92 -2.11
CA GLN A 259 22.80 -14.94 -2.93
C GLN A 259 22.60 -16.33 -2.31
N ALA A 260 22.60 -17.35 -3.17
CA ALA A 260 22.57 -18.73 -2.73
C ALA A 260 23.89 -19.13 -2.04
N ASP A 261 23.79 -19.88 -0.95
CA ASP A 261 24.92 -20.56 -0.33
C ASP A 261 24.57 -22.04 -0.14
N PRO A 262 25.02 -22.93 -1.06
CA PRO A 262 24.71 -24.36 -1.02
C PRO A 262 25.16 -25.07 0.25
N ALA A 263 26.04 -24.46 1.08
CA ALA A 263 26.43 -25.02 2.36
C ALA A 263 25.29 -25.03 3.39
N PHE A 264 24.24 -24.22 3.18
CA PHE A 264 23.10 -24.09 4.09
C PHE A 264 21.80 -24.41 3.34
N PRO A 265 21.08 -25.49 3.70
CA PRO A 265 19.83 -25.86 3.02
C PRO A 265 18.75 -24.77 3.03
N SER A 266 18.73 -23.90 4.03
CA SER A 266 17.79 -22.77 4.10
C SER A 266 18.18 -21.58 3.22
N LEU A 267 19.40 -21.59 2.67
CA LEU A 267 19.97 -20.52 1.83
C LEU A 267 20.37 -21.03 0.44
N ASP A 268 19.94 -22.24 0.06
CA ASP A 268 20.38 -22.96 -1.15
C ASP A 268 19.92 -22.30 -2.46
N ARG A 269 18.97 -21.36 -2.37
CA ARG A 269 18.41 -20.62 -3.50
C ARG A 269 18.66 -19.13 -3.32
N GLU A 270 18.85 -18.47 -4.45
CA GLU A 270 18.83 -17.02 -4.52
C GLU A 270 17.41 -16.52 -4.21
N GLU A 271 17.33 -15.44 -3.46
CA GLU A 271 16.09 -14.83 -3.06
C GLU A 271 16.14 -13.32 -3.33
N THR A 272 15.17 -12.80 -4.08
CA THR A 272 15.03 -11.35 -4.24
C THR A 272 14.45 -10.77 -2.96
N LEU A 273 15.25 -9.95 -2.27
CA LEU A 273 14.85 -9.28 -1.03
C LEU A 273 14.05 -8.00 -1.32
N GLU A 274 14.48 -7.25 -2.32
CA GLU A 274 13.82 -6.02 -2.76
C GLU A 274 14.03 -5.86 -4.27
N TYR A 275 13.08 -5.24 -4.97
CA TYR A 275 13.35 -4.65 -6.28
C TYR A 275 12.66 -3.30 -6.40
N ARG A 276 13.24 -2.42 -7.22
CA ARG A 276 12.65 -1.10 -7.54
C ARG A 276 12.76 -0.77 -9.01
N LEU A 277 11.87 0.12 -9.45
CA LEU A 277 11.98 0.75 -10.76
C LEU A 277 12.80 2.03 -10.63
N VAL A 278 13.65 2.28 -11.61
CA VAL A 278 14.56 3.43 -11.67
C VAL A 278 14.55 3.99 -13.08
N GLY A 279 14.42 5.31 -13.22
CA GLY A 279 14.68 6.03 -14.45
C GLY A 279 16.15 6.42 -14.54
N LEU A 280 16.76 6.26 -15.70
CA LEU A 280 18.17 6.61 -15.94
C LEU A 280 18.24 7.51 -17.17
N ARG A 281 18.75 8.73 -17.00
CA ARG A 281 18.88 9.74 -18.04
C ARG A 281 20.34 9.87 -18.46
N HIS A 282 20.59 9.85 -19.76
CA HIS A 282 21.91 10.03 -20.33
C HIS A 282 21.88 11.06 -21.45
N GLU A 283 22.51 12.20 -21.21
CA GLU A 283 22.77 13.23 -22.21
C GLU A 283 24.11 12.98 -22.90
N GLU A 284 24.20 13.32 -24.20
CA GLU A 284 25.44 13.19 -24.96
C GLU A 284 26.60 13.96 -24.27
N GLY A 285 27.68 13.24 -23.96
CA GLY A 285 28.87 13.80 -23.31
C GLY A 285 28.74 14.05 -21.79
N ARG A 286 27.69 13.55 -21.14
CA ARG A 286 27.52 13.62 -19.67
C ARG A 286 27.48 12.23 -19.05
N GLU A 287 27.65 12.16 -17.73
CA GLU A 287 27.42 10.91 -17.00
C GLU A 287 25.93 10.58 -16.94
N VAL A 288 25.62 9.30 -16.74
CA VAL A 288 24.24 8.86 -16.53
C VAL A 288 23.77 9.25 -15.14
N GLU A 289 22.61 9.88 -15.07
CA GLU A 289 21.98 10.31 -13.83
C GLU A 289 20.71 9.51 -13.54
N THR A 290 20.42 9.29 -12.26
CA THR A 290 19.17 8.69 -11.83
C THR A 290 18.07 9.75 -11.82
N CYS A 291 16.87 9.36 -12.25
CA CYS A 291 15.70 10.24 -12.28
C CYS A 291 14.44 9.44 -11.93
N PRO A 292 13.36 10.13 -11.52
CA PRO A 292 12.09 9.48 -11.20
C PRO A 292 11.49 8.74 -12.40
N VAL A 293 10.76 7.66 -12.13
CA VAL A 293 10.16 6.82 -13.19
C VAL A 293 8.98 7.52 -13.87
N GLU A 294 8.33 8.42 -13.12
CA GLU A 294 7.23 9.28 -13.55
C GLU A 294 7.65 10.22 -14.68
N HIS A 295 8.95 10.48 -14.83
CA HIS A 295 9.49 11.28 -15.93
C HIS A 295 9.06 10.73 -17.29
N LEU A 296 8.94 9.40 -17.44
CA LEU A 296 8.45 8.76 -18.66
C LEU A 296 7.00 9.15 -19.00
N LEU A 297 6.17 9.44 -17.99
CA LEU A 297 4.77 9.83 -18.16
C LEU A 297 4.61 11.30 -18.58
N LEU A 298 5.67 12.11 -18.47
CA LEU A 298 5.70 13.49 -18.93
C LEU A 298 6.00 13.61 -20.43
N LEU A 299 6.46 12.51 -21.05
CA LEU A 299 6.93 12.49 -22.42
C LEU A 299 5.79 12.30 -23.42
N ARG A 300 5.85 13.03 -24.56
CA ARG A 300 4.87 12.90 -25.64
C ARG A 300 5.45 12.11 -26.81
N GLY A 301 4.71 11.14 -27.33
CA GLY A 301 5.15 10.36 -28.50
C GLY A 301 5.26 11.23 -29.75
N SER A 302 6.32 11.07 -30.53
CA SER A 302 6.57 11.88 -31.74
C SER A 302 7.01 11.05 -32.94
N ARG A 303 6.85 11.60 -34.14
CA ARG A 303 7.38 11.05 -35.39
C ARG A 303 8.62 11.84 -35.81
N THR A 304 9.62 11.10 -36.26
CA THR A 304 11.06 11.41 -36.45
C THR A 304 11.47 12.81 -36.94
N PRO A 305 12.39 13.49 -36.22
CA PRO A 305 13.36 14.42 -36.79
C PRO A 305 14.68 13.72 -37.19
N ALA A 306 15.34 14.20 -38.25
CA ALA A 306 16.56 13.60 -38.82
C ALA A 306 17.84 13.75 -37.95
N PHE A 307 17.82 14.50 -36.85
CA PHE A 307 19.02 14.70 -36.00
C PHE A 307 19.15 13.64 -34.88
N ALA A 308 18.11 12.83 -34.66
CA ALA A 308 18.04 11.81 -33.60
C ALA A 308 18.99 10.61 -33.81
N PHE A 309 19.62 10.48 -34.98
CA PHE A 309 20.44 9.32 -35.34
C PHE A 309 21.76 9.20 -34.57
N ARG A 310 22.38 10.31 -34.14
CA ARG A 310 23.66 10.25 -33.40
C ARG A 310 23.51 9.61 -32.02
N LEU A 311 22.54 10.08 -31.23
CA LEU A 311 22.21 9.48 -29.94
C LEU A 311 21.75 8.03 -30.06
N ALA A 312 21.04 7.67 -31.13
CA ALA A 312 20.67 6.28 -31.39
C ALA A 312 21.89 5.36 -31.60
N GLN A 313 22.99 5.87 -32.17
CA GLN A 313 24.25 5.11 -32.30
C GLN A 313 24.99 4.93 -30.98
N GLU A 314 24.75 5.79 -30.00
CA GLU A 314 25.32 5.68 -28.65
C GLU A 314 24.47 4.83 -27.70
N ALA A 315 23.33 4.32 -28.16
CA ALA A 315 22.35 3.63 -27.32
C ALA A 315 22.94 2.43 -26.56
N ASP A 316 23.78 1.59 -27.19
CA ASP A 316 24.35 0.43 -26.50
C ASP A 316 25.36 0.84 -25.43
N ARG A 317 26.24 1.81 -25.72
CA ARG A 317 27.15 2.39 -24.72
C ARG A 317 26.38 3.05 -23.57
N SER A 318 25.30 3.75 -23.88
CA SER A 318 24.37 4.33 -22.92
C SER A 318 23.75 3.27 -22.01
N ARG A 319 23.32 2.13 -22.56
CA ARG A 319 22.73 1.03 -21.79
C ARG A 319 23.72 0.40 -20.82
N GLU A 320 24.98 0.24 -21.24
CA GLU A 320 26.04 -0.26 -20.36
C GLU A 320 26.36 0.75 -19.23
N ALA A 321 26.51 2.03 -19.56
CA ALA A 321 26.72 3.09 -18.59
C ALA A 321 25.54 3.22 -17.61
N ALA A 322 24.31 3.10 -18.10
CA ALA A 322 23.10 3.11 -17.29
C ALA A 322 23.02 1.91 -16.35
N ARG A 323 23.41 0.71 -16.81
CA ARG A 323 23.49 -0.48 -15.95
C ARG A 323 24.51 -0.28 -14.82
N ALA A 324 25.70 0.26 -15.14
CA ALA A 324 26.72 0.56 -14.15
C ALA A 324 26.24 1.62 -13.13
N CYS A 325 25.59 2.69 -13.60
CA CYS A 325 25.00 3.72 -12.75
C CYS A 325 23.93 3.15 -11.81
N ALA A 326 23.01 2.32 -12.32
CA ALA A 326 21.98 1.67 -11.53
C ALA A 326 22.56 0.75 -10.43
N LEU A 327 23.61 -0.01 -10.75
CA LEU A 327 24.29 -0.84 -9.74
C LEU A 327 24.99 0.01 -8.68
N ALA A 328 25.69 1.07 -9.09
CA ALA A 328 26.50 1.89 -8.19
C ALA A 328 25.68 2.84 -7.31
N ARG A 329 24.64 3.48 -7.87
CA ARG A 329 23.85 4.51 -7.18
C ARG A 329 22.57 3.98 -6.53
N GLU A 330 22.02 2.86 -7.01
CA GLU A 330 20.76 2.32 -6.48
C GLU A 330 20.95 0.95 -5.79
N ALA A 331 21.42 -0.07 -6.51
CA ALA A 331 21.49 -1.44 -5.98
C ALA A 331 22.47 -1.57 -4.81
N GLY A 332 23.69 -1.03 -4.97
CA GLY A 332 24.78 -1.14 -4.00
C GLY A 332 24.45 -0.50 -2.64
N PRO A 333 24.08 0.80 -2.60
CA PRO A 333 23.70 1.46 -1.36
C PRO A 333 22.54 0.78 -0.64
N ARG A 334 21.53 0.29 -1.38
CA ARG A 334 20.39 -0.44 -0.80
C ARG A 334 20.79 -1.80 -0.24
N ALA A 335 21.60 -2.56 -0.96
CA ALA A 335 22.12 -3.83 -0.46
C ALA A 335 22.94 -3.63 0.83
N ALA A 336 23.73 -2.55 0.89
CA ALA A 336 24.47 -2.18 2.10
C ALA A 336 23.55 -1.78 3.27
N ALA A 337 22.47 -1.04 3.00
CA ALA A 337 21.48 -0.67 4.02
C ALA A 337 20.74 -1.89 4.58
N ILE A 338 20.24 -2.78 3.72
CA ILE A 338 19.55 -4.02 4.13
C ILE A 338 20.52 -4.93 4.90
N ARG A 339 21.76 -5.07 4.42
CA ARG A 339 22.79 -5.84 5.14
C ARG A 339 23.02 -5.29 6.54
N ARG A 340 23.18 -3.98 6.69
CA ARG A 340 23.36 -3.33 7.99
C ARG A 340 22.16 -3.56 8.91
N GLU A 341 20.93 -3.38 8.43
CA GLU A 341 19.70 -3.65 9.19
C GLU A 341 19.66 -5.11 9.68
N ARG A 342 20.03 -6.07 8.81
CA ARG A 342 20.05 -7.50 9.14
C ARG A 342 21.16 -7.85 10.15
N GLU A 343 22.31 -7.19 10.07
CA GLU A 343 23.42 -7.32 11.02
C GLU A 343 23.06 -6.74 12.40
N GLU A 344 22.50 -5.53 12.45
CA GLU A 344 22.08 -4.86 13.69
C GLU A 344 20.94 -5.62 14.38
N GLY A 345 19.99 -6.17 13.62
CA GLY A 345 18.90 -7.00 14.13
C GLY A 345 19.29 -8.44 14.49
N LEU A 346 20.52 -8.88 14.16
CA LEU A 346 20.96 -10.26 14.35
C LEU A 346 20.89 -10.74 15.81
N PRO A 347 21.32 -9.98 16.83
CA PRO A 347 21.26 -10.41 18.23
C PRO A 347 19.83 -10.63 18.71
N ALA A 348 18.89 -9.76 18.32
CA ALA A 348 17.48 -9.87 18.66
C ALA A 348 16.85 -11.12 18.02
N ARG A 349 17.06 -11.31 16.71
CA ARG A 349 16.57 -12.49 15.96
C ARG A 349 17.14 -13.79 16.54
N ARG A 350 18.43 -13.80 16.88
CA ARG A 350 19.09 -14.93 17.55
C ARG A 350 18.44 -15.24 18.90
N THR A 351 18.18 -14.22 19.71
CA THR A 351 17.54 -14.38 21.03
C THR A 351 16.14 -14.97 20.89
N ILE A 352 15.34 -14.48 19.95
CA ILE A 352 14.00 -15.00 19.65
C ILE A 352 14.06 -16.47 19.25
N LEU A 353 14.95 -16.85 18.31
CA LEU A 353 15.11 -18.24 17.89
C LEU A 353 15.56 -19.14 19.03
N VAL A 354 16.55 -18.73 19.81
CA VAL A 354 17.04 -19.52 20.97
C VAL A 354 15.93 -19.72 22.00
N ARG A 355 15.12 -18.69 22.29
CA ARG A 355 13.94 -18.84 23.16
C ARG A 355 12.91 -19.79 22.57
N GLY A 356 12.66 -19.74 21.26
CA GLY A 356 11.78 -20.67 20.56
C GLY A 356 12.22 -22.13 20.68
N PHE A 357 13.52 -22.40 20.49
CA PHE A 357 14.09 -23.74 20.72
C PHE A 357 13.95 -24.16 22.18
N ALA A 358 14.26 -23.28 23.14
CA ALA A 358 14.13 -23.59 24.56
C ALA A 358 12.67 -23.92 24.96
N PHE A 359 11.69 -23.21 24.37
CA PHE A 359 10.27 -23.50 24.58
C PHE A 359 9.89 -24.87 24.04
N GLN A 360 10.26 -25.21 22.80
CA GLN A 360 9.98 -26.52 22.21
C GLN A 360 10.70 -27.66 22.97
N GLU A 361 11.95 -27.42 23.43
CA GLU A 361 12.68 -28.35 24.28
C GLU A 361 11.92 -28.61 25.59
N ALA A 362 11.37 -27.58 26.23
CA ALA A 362 10.58 -27.69 27.45
C ALA A 362 9.25 -28.44 27.22
N GLU A 363 8.53 -28.18 26.13
CA GLU A 363 7.30 -28.89 25.78
C GLU A 363 7.55 -30.39 25.57
N LEU A 364 8.59 -30.75 24.81
CA LEU A 364 8.97 -32.13 24.58
C LEU A 364 9.43 -32.81 25.88
N ALA A 365 10.13 -32.10 26.76
CA ALA A 365 10.51 -32.61 28.07
C ALA A 365 9.29 -32.86 28.99
N ALA A 366 8.31 -31.96 28.98
CA ALA A 366 7.06 -32.13 29.71
C ALA A 366 6.21 -33.29 29.14
N ALA A 367 6.10 -33.40 27.82
CA ALA A 367 5.44 -34.53 27.16
C ALA A 367 6.11 -35.86 27.50
N ARG A 368 7.45 -35.92 27.49
CA ARG A 368 8.22 -37.10 27.87
C ARG A 368 7.98 -37.51 29.33
N THR A 369 7.86 -36.55 30.24
CA THR A 369 7.57 -36.82 31.65
C THR A 369 6.16 -37.38 31.83
N ARG A 370 5.16 -36.85 31.11
CA ARG A 370 3.77 -37.36 31.12
C ARG A 370 3.65 -38.78 30.55
N LEU A 371 4.41 -39.10 29.51
CA LEU A 371 4.36 -40.39 28.80
C LEU A 371 5.36 -41.42 29.34
N LYS A 372 5.98 -41.17 30.51
CA LYS A 372 7.03 -42.03 31.06
C LYS A 372 6.51 -43.43 31.41
N ASP A 373 5.24 -43.53 31.82
CA ASP A 373 4.51 -44.77 32.10
C ASP A 373 3.33 -44.99 31.11
N GLY A 374 3.36 -44.29 29.96
CA GLY A 374 2.30 -44.29 28.94
C GLY A 374 2.63 -45.12 27.70
N ASP A 375 2.02 -44.78 26.56
CA ASP A 375 2.21 -45.50 25.28
C ASP A 375 3.70 -45.45 24.81
N PRO A 376 4.37 -46.62 24.66
CA PRO A 376 5.75 -46.71 24.20
C PRO A 376 5.98 -46.09 22.81
N VAL A 377 4.98 -46.14 21.93
CA VAL A 377 5.07 -45.59 20.56
C VAL A 377 5.10 -44.06 20.59
N GLU A 378 4.24 -43.44 21.41
CA GLU A 378 4.23 -41.98 21.58
C GLU A 378 5.51 -41.48 22.27
N LEU A 379 6.00 -42.22 23.27
CA LEU A 379 7.27 -41.90 23.93
C LEU A 379 8.46 -41.98 22.96
N ALA A 380 8.46 -42.94 22.03
CA ALA A 380 9.48 -43.04 20.98
C ALA A 380 9.45 -41.84 20.03
N ARG A 381 8.27 -41.40 19.59
CA ARG A 381 8.09 -40.19 18.78
C ARG A 381 8.60 -38.93 19.48
N VAL A 382 8.32 -38.76 20.78
CA VAL A 382 8.82 -37.62 21.55
C VAL A 382 10.36 -37.63 21.63
N LYS A 383 10.98 -38.80 21.85
CA LYS A 383 12.45 -38.94 21.88
C LYS A 383 13.09 -38.67 20.51
N GLU A 384 12.43 -39.05 19.43
CA GLU A 384 12.86 -38.72 18.07
C GLU A 384 12.76 -37.22 17.81
N GLY A 385 11.65 -36.59 18.21
CA GLY A 385 11.46 -35.13 18.16
C GLY A 385 12.55 -34.36 18.92
N GLN A 386 12.92 -34.81 20.13
CA GLN A 386 14.01 -34.20 20.91
C GLN A 386 15.35 -34.26 20.15
N ARG A 387 15.68 -35.41 19.54
CA ARG A 387 16.92 -35.58 18.76
C ARG A 387 16.91 -34.73 17.50
N ALA A 388 15.79 -34.69 16.77
CA ALA A 388 15.64 -33.87 15.58
C ALA A 388 15.75 -32.36 15.90
N LEU A 389 15.16 -31.92 17.02
CA LEU A 389 15.23 -30.53 17.45
C LEU A 389 16.67 -30.11 17.79
N ALA A 390 17.37 -30.93 18.57
CA ALA A 390 18.77 -30.70 18.92
C ALA A 390 19.68 -30.67 17.68
N ALA A 391 19.47 -31.57 16.72
CA ALA A 391 20.25 -31.64 15.49
C ALA A 391 20.04 -30.43 14.56
N ARG A 392 18.85 -29.81 14.57
CA ARG A 392 18.51 -28.67 13.70
C ARG A 392 18.90 -27.30 14.26
N ARG A 393 19.09 -27.19 15.58
CA ARG A 393 19.33 -25.90 16.26
C ARG A 393 20.58 -25.20 15.75
N GLN A 394 21.73 -25.86 15.76
CA GLN A 394 22.99 -25.24 15.38
C GLN A 394 23.04 -24.83 13.89
N PRO A 395 22.65 -25.70 12.92
CA PRO A 395 22.59 -25.32 11.51
C PRO A 395 21.72 -24.09 11.23
N ILE A 396 20.58 -23.94 11.94
CA ILE A 396 19.71 -22.77 11.78
C ILE A 396 20.37 -21.49 12.31
N LEU A 397 21.10 -21.58 13.43
CA LEU A 397 21.83 -20.44 13.98
C LEU A 397 23.01 -20.02 13.10
N ASP A 398 23.70 -20.98 12.48
CA ASP A 398 24.81 -20.71 11.58
C ASP A 398 24.30 -20.10 10.26
N ALA A 399 23.19 -20.60 9.72
CA ALA A 399 22.52 -20.00 8.56
C ALA A 399 22.07 -18.55 8.85
N LEU A 400 21.49 -18.30 10.03
CA LEU A 400 21.10 -16.95 10.45
C LEU A 400 22.32 -16.01 10.51
N ALA A 401 23.46 -16.48 10.99
CA ALA A 401 24.69 -15.67 11.04
C ALA A 401 25.31 -15.45 9.66
N ARG A 402 25.12 -16.40 8.73
CA ARG A 402 25.64 -16.31 7.36
C ARG A 402 24.83 -15.36 6.47
N GLU A 403 23.51 -15.32 6.66
CA GLU A 403 22.56 -14.59 5.81
C GLU A 403 23.01 -13.16 5.43
N PRO A 404 23.44 -12.27 6.35
CA PRO A 404 23.72 -10.87 5.98
C PRO A 404 24.89 -10.72 5.00
N ALA A 405 25.88 -11.61 5.06
CA ALA A 405 27.05 -11.58 4.18
C ALA A 405 26.72 -11.95 2.72
N LEU A 406 25.57 -12.60 2.49
CA LEU A 406 25.11 -13.00 1.15
C LEU A 406 24.29 -11.91 0.46
N ILE A 407 24.00 -10.81 1.16
CA ILE A 407 23.17 -9.72 0.65
C ILE A 407 24.01 -8.82 -0.26
N GLY A 408 23.58 -8.70 -1.52
CA GLY A 408 24.28 -7.96 -2.55
C GLY A 408 23.37 -7.40 -3.64
N PRO A 409 23.90 -6.56 -4.53
CA PRO A 409 23.17 -6.09 -5.69
C PRO A 409 22.83 -7.28 -6.61
N GLY A 410 21.59 -7.32 -7.07
CA GLY A 410 21.08 -8.32 -8.01
C GLY A 410 21.10 -7.85 -9.46
N GLU A 411 20.33 -8.52 -10.30
CA GLU A 411 20.23 -8.18 -11.72
C GLU A 411 19.58 -6.80 -11.95
N VAL A 412 20.10 -6.07 -12.93
CA VAL A 412 19.46 -4.89 -13.54
C VAL A 412 18.80 -5.31 -14.85
N LEU A 413 17.46 -5.25 -14.88
CA LEU A 413 16.65 -5.60 -16.04
C LEU A 413 16.05 -4.34 -16.66
N PHE A 414 16.39 -4.05 -17.92
CA PHE A 414 15.76 -2.95 -18.65
C PHE A 414 14.36 -3.34 -19.11
N LEU A 415 13.40 -2.45 -18.87
CA LEU A 415 11.99 -2.63 -19.23
C LEU A 415 11.59 -1.82 -20.46
N ALA A 416 12.14 -0.60 -20.58
CA ALA A 416 11.86 0.28 -21.70
C ALA A 416 13.01 1.24 -21.97
N HIS A 417 13.10 1.70 -23.22
CA HIS A 417 14.03 2.74 -23.66
C HIS A 417 13.26 3.84 -24.39
N ALA A 418 13.70 5.08 -24.21
CA ALA A 418 13.17 6.23 -24.91
C ALA A 418 14.32 7.10 -25.42
N LEU A 419 14.24 7.50 -26.68
CA LEU A 419 15.05 8.58 -27.21
C LEU A 419 14.22 9.84 -27.11
N VAL A 420 14.69 10.81 -26.33
CA VAL A 420 13.93 12.01 -26.04
C VAL A 420 14.61 13.20 -26.70
N VAL A 421 13.82 13.99 -27.42
CA VAL A 421 14.28 15.21 -28.09
C VAL A 421 13.54 16.43 -27.54
N PRO A 422 14.19 17.61 -27.52
CA PRO A 422 13.52 18.87 -27.26
C PRO A 422 12.35 19.09 -28.22
N SER A 423 11.33 19.85 -27.78
CA SER A 423 10.33 20.33 -28.73
C SER A 423 10.94 21.35 -29.70
N ASP A 424 10.57 21.24 -30.98
CA ASP A 424 10.93 22.19 -32.04
C ASP A 424 9.88 23.31 -32.20
N ASP A 425 8.74 23.25 -31.50
CA ASP A 425 7.68 24.28 -31.56
C ASP A 425 8.04 25.50 -30.68
N PRO A 426 8.28 26.69 -31.26
CA PRO A 426 8.58 27.91 -30.50
C PRO A 426 7.45 28.32 -29.54
N GLU A 427 6.20 28.03 -29.88
CA GLU A 427 5.06 28.34 -29.02
C GLU A 427 4.95 27.34 -27.86
N GLU A 428 5.40 26.09 -28.01
CA GLU A 428 5.55 25.16 -26.87
C GLU A 428 6.66 25.60 -25.92
N ARG A 429 7.80 26.06 -26.45
CA ARG A 429 8.89 26.57 -25.61
C ARG A 429 8.48 27.83 -24.84
N LYS A 430 7.71 28.74 -25.44
CA LYS A 430 7.14 29.91 -24.75
C LYS A 430 6.04 29.56 -23.74
N ARG A 431 5.29 28.47 -23.96
CA ARG A 431 4.28 27.98 -22.99
C ARG A 431 4.90 27.52 -21.67
N HIS A 432 6.19 27.17 -21.67
CA HIS A 432 6.98 26.80 -20.50
C HIS A 432 7.99 27.89 -20.09
N ASP A 433 7.65 29.16 -20.30
CA ASP A 433 8.48 30.27 -19.84
C ASP A 433 8.53 30.29 -18.29
N ALA A 434 9.73 30.12 -17.74
CA ALA A 434 9.95 30.05 -16.30
C ALA A 434 9.47 31.32 -15.57
N GLU A 435 9.50 32.48 -16.24
CA GLU A 435 8.99 33.72 -15.64
C GLU A 435 7.47 33.73 -15.51
N VAL A 436 6.77 33.17 -16.50
CA VAL A 436 5.31 33.05 -16.52
C VAL A 436 4.84 32.06 -15.45
N GLU A 437 5.49 30.91 -15.32
CA GLU A 437 5.15 29.93 -14.29
C GLU A 437 5.45 30.45 -12.88
N ALA A 438 6.58 31.13 -12.69
CA ALA A 438 6.90 31.77 -11.40
C ALA A 438 5.89 32.87 -11.02
N MET A 439 5.35 33.62 -11.99
CA MET A 439 4.28 34.57 -11.75
C MET A 439 2.98 33.85 -11.35
N ALA A 440 2.59 32.81 -12.08
CA ALA A 440 1.39 32.04 -11.80
C ALA A 440 1.41 31.41 -10.40
N MET A 441 2.54 30.80 -10.03
CA MET A 441 2.78 30.22 -8.71
C MET A 441 2.63 31.26 -7.60
N ARG A 442 3.20 32.47 -7.77
CA ARG A 442 3.03 33.56 -6.81
C ARG A 442 1.58 34.00 -6.65
N VAL A 443 0.84 34.14 -7.74
CA VAL A 443 -0.59 34.54 -7.71
C VAL A 443 -1.43 33.47 -7.02
N ALA A 444 -1.24 32.20 -7.37
CA ALA A 444 -1.95 31.07 -6.77
C ALA A 444 -1.68 30.97 -5.26
N ARG A 445 -0.41 31.09 -4.85
CA ARG A 445 0.00 31.06 -3.45
C ARG A 445 -0.59 32.22 -2.66
N ALA A 446 -0.47 33.45 -3.17
CA ALA A 446 -1.00 34.64 -2.50
C ALA A 446 -2.52 34.56 -2.31
N TYR A 447 -3.25 33.99 -3.27
CA TYR A 447 -4.69 33.76 -3.15
C TYR A 447 -5.03 32.83 -1.98
N GLU A 448 -4.39 31.66 -1.90
CA GLU A 448 -4.68 30.71 -0.81
C GLU A 448 -4.22 31.24 0.57
N GLU A 449 -3.07 31.91 0.64
CA GLU A 449 -2.61 32.57 1.88
C GLU A 449 -3.57 33.68 2.33
N SER A 450 -4.18 34.43 1.39
CA SER A 450 -5.19 35.45 1.72
C SER A 450 -6.45 34.88 2.38
N LEU A 451 -6.73 33.58 2.15
CA LEU A 451 -7.82 32.83 2.78
C LEU A 451 -7.40 32.16 4.09
N GLY A 452 -6.22 32.49 4.60
CA GLY A 452 -5.65 31.95 5.84
C GLY A 452 -5.13 30.53 5.71
N ALA A 453 -4.89 30.04 4.49
CA ALA A 453 -4.35 28.71 4.28
C ALA A 453 -2.83 28.68 4.49
N ARG A 454 -2.32 27.54 4.99
CA ARG A 454 -0.90 27.21 4.94
C ARG A 454 -0.62 26.57 3.58
N VAL A 455 0.21 27.22 2.77
CA VAL A 455 0.57 26.75 1.42
C VAL A 455 2.00 26.23 1.41
N GLU A 456 2.19 25.02 0.91
CA GLU A 456 3.49 24.37 0.71
C GLU A 456 3.73 24.16 -0.77
N ASP A 457 4.88 24.63 -1.27
CA ASP A 457 5.31 24.40 -2.65
C ASP A 457 5.89 22.99 -2.78
N VAL A 458 5.39 22.23 -3.74
CA VAL A 458 5.79 20.84 -4.02
C VAL A 458 6.08 20.63 -5.52
N SER A 459 6.23 21.72 -6.27
CA SER A 459 6.46 21.73 -7.73
C SER A 459 7.80 21.12 -8.14
N ILE A 460 8.78 21.09 -7.24
CA ILE A 460 10.11 20.51 -7.48
C ILE A 460 10.43 19.35 -6.50
N PRO A 461 11.20 18.33 -6.93
CA PRO A 461 11.42 17.12 -6.14
C PRO A 461 11.97 17.33 -4.72
N PRO A 462 12.95 18.23 -4.48
CA PRO A 462 13.44 18.47 -3.11
C PRO A 462 12.36 19.00 -2.16
N LEU A 463 11.46 19.86 -2.66
CA LEU A 463 10.38 20.43 -1.85
C LEU A 463 9.26 19.41 -1.62
N ALA A 464 8.92 18.62 -2.65
CA ALA A 464 7.94 17.54 -2.53
C ALA A 464 8.36 16.51 -1.48
N ARG A 465 9.64 16.08 -1.47
CA ARG A 465 10.16 15.17 -0.43
C ARG A 465 10.13 15.78 0.97
N ALA A 466 10.45 17.07 1.10
CA ALA A 466 10.36 17.76 2.39
C ALA A 466 8.92 17.82 2.91
N ALA A 467 7.92 17.83 2.01
CA ALA A 467 6.51 17.76 2.33
C ALA A 467 5.98 16.32 2.58
N GLY A 468 6.84 15.29 2.44
CA GLY A 468 6.50 13.88 2.59
C GLY A 468 5.81 13.25 1.37
N LEU A 469 6.00 13.83 0.18
CA LEU A 469 5.42 13.37 -1.08
C LEU A 469 6.46 12.73 -2.01
N THR A 470 5.99 12.10 -3.08
CA THR A 470 6.81 11.60 -4.19
C THR A 470 7.46 12.75 -4.96
N ASP A 471 8.59 12.50 -5.65
CA ASP A 471 9.35 13.52 -6.41
C ASP A 471 8.51 14.30 -7.43
N HIS A 472 7.51 13.65 -8.04
CA HIS A 472 6.52 14.30 -8.90
C HIS A 472 5.10 13.96 -8.41
N PRO A 473 4.57 14.71 -7.43
CA PRO A 473 3.27 14.41 -6.82
C PRO A 473 2.10 14.64 -7.79
N GLY A 474 2.35 15.31 -8.93
CA GLY A 474 1.39 15.62 -9.98
C GLY A 474 0.47 16.77 -9.63
N PHE A 475 0.95 17.70 -8.80
CA PHE A 475 0.39 19.03 -8.52
C PHE A 475 1.51 19.92 -7.97
N ASP A 476 1.35 21.24 -8.00
CA ASP A 476 2.40 22.19 -7.63
C ASP A 476 2.34 22.71 -6.19
N LEU A 477 1.13 22.89 -5.64
CA LEU A 477 0.92 23.47 -4.32
C LEU A 477 0.03 22.57 -3.45
N ARG A 478 0.43 22.35 -2.20
CA ARG A 478 -0.43 21.78 -1.15
C ARG A 478 -0.94 22.91 -0.27
N SER A 479 -2.25 23.17 -0.31
CA SER A 479 -2.88 24.20 0.54
C SER A 479 -3.68 23.52 1.66
N THR A 480 -3.45 23.90 2.91
CA THR A 480 -4.22 23.42 4.08
C THR A 480 -4.91 24.60 4.76
N ARG A 481 -6.25 24.60 4.72
CA ARG A 481 -7.06 25.68 5.31
C ARG A 481 -7.26 25.47 6.82
N PRO A 482 -7.61 26.52 7.58
CA PRO A 482 -7.80 26.43 9.04
C PRO A 482 -8.83 25.39 9.51
N GLY A 483 -9.78 25.01 8.64
CA GLY A 483 -10.76 23.95 8.90
C GLY A 483 -10.22 22.52 8.70
N GLY A 484 -8.94 22.35 8.37
CA GLY A 484 -8.34 21.05 8.06
C GLY A 484 -8.60 20.55 6.63
N GLU A 485 -9.30 21.33 5.81
CA GLU A 485 -9.49 21.05 4.38
C GLU A 485 -8.15 21.22 3.65
N ALA A 486 -7.62 20.12 3.12
CA ALA A 486 -6.40 20.11 2.33
C ALA A 486 -6.73 20.02 0.83
N ARG A 487 -5.97 20.75 0.01
CA ARG A 487 -6.16 20.85 -1.44
C ARG A 487 -4.85 20.60 -2.15
N ALA A 488 -4.89 19.76 -3.18
CA ALA A 488 -3.85 19.65 -4.19
C ALA A 488 -4.16 20.64 -5.32
N ILE A 489 -3.25 21.56 -5.59
CA ILE A 489 -3.45 22.62 -6.57
C ILE A 489 -2.37 22.52 -7.64
N GLU A 490 -2.80 22.30 -8.87
CA GLU A 490 -1.99 22.40 -10.08
C GLU A 490 -2.09 23.81 -10.65
N VAL A 491 -0.95 24.42 -10.96
CA VAL A 491 -0.89 25.82 -11.40
C VAL A 491 -0.39 25.88 -12.84
N LYS A 492 -1.16 26.52 -13.73
CA LYS A 492 -0.75 26.75 -15.12
C LYS A 492 -0.69 28.24 -15.42
N GLY A 493 0.51 28.74 -15.72
CA GLY A 493 0.72 30.12 -16.16
C GLY A 493 0.61 30.28 -17.67
N ARG A 494 -0.06 31.35 -18.14
CA ARG A 494 -0.05 31.73 -19.57
C ARG A 494 0.16 33.22 -19.75
N ALA A 495 1.05 33.58 -20.67
CA ALA A 495 1.32 34.98 -21.04
C ALA A 495 0.09 35.65 -21.66
N ALA A 496 -0.73 34.91 -22.41
CA ALA A 496 -1.98 35.35 -23.02
C ALA A 496 -3.09 34.31 -22.80
N VAL A 497 -4.34 34.69 -23.03
CA VAL A 497 -5.51 33.79 -22.92
C VAL A 497 -5.46 32.77 -24.06
N THR A 498 -5.04 31.55 -23.72
CA THR A 498 -4.80 30.43 -24.64
C THR A 498 -5.20 29.12 -23.95
N HIS A 499 -5.15 27.98 -24.65
CA HIS A 499 -5.42 26.69 -24.04
C HIS A 499 -4.34 26.32 -23.00
N VAL A 500 -4.71 25.50 -22.03
CA VAL A 500 -3.79 24.90 -21.05
C VAL A 500 -3.70 23.40 -21.28
N GLU A 501 -2.58 22.81 -20.90
CA GLU A 501 -2.37 21.37 -21.04
C GLU A 501 -2.03 20.81 -19.67
N LEU A 502 -2.68 19.72 -19.28
CA LEU A 502 -2.27 18.92 -18.14
C LEU A 502 -1.40 17.76 -18.61
N THR A 503 -0.33 17.50 -17.87
CA THR A 503 0.48 16.30 -18.07
C THR A 503 -0.33 15.06 -17.68
N GLU A 504 0.13 13.89 -18.14
CA GLU A 504 -0.53 12.64 -17.81
C GLU A 504 -0.58 12.37 -16.31
N ASN A 505 0.52 12.68 -15.61
CA ASN A 505 0.61 12.52 -14.17
C ASN A 505 -0.40 13.42 -13.45
N GLU A 506 -0.50 14.69 -13.84
CA GLU A 506 -1.48 15.66 -13.30
C GLU A 506 -2.93 15.19 -13.53
N TRP A 507 -3.24 14.68 -14.73
CA TRP A 507 -4.59 14.19 -15.03
C TRP A 507 -4.97 12.95 -14.21
N ILE A 508 -4.03 12.02 -14.06
CA ILE A 508 -4.21 10.84 -13.21
C ILE A 508 -4.44 11.25 -11.74
N LYS A 509 -3.70 12.26 -11.26
CA LYS A 509 -3.87 12.76 -9.89
C LYS A 509 -5.17 13.51 -9.70
N ALA A 510 -5.63 14.27 -10.69
CA ALA A 510 -6.97 14.85 -10.70
C ALA A 510 -8.07 13.78 -10.62
N CYS A 511 -7.90 12.65 -11.32
CA CYS A 511 -8.81 11.50 -11.21
C CYS A 511 -8.82 10.90 -9.79
N ASN A 512 -7.66 10.82 -9.12
CA ASN A 512 -7.54 10.23 -7.79
C ASN A 512 -8.13 11.10 -6.68
N LEU A 513 -7.87 12.41 -6.74
CA LEU A 513 -8.21 13.34 -5.67
C LEU A 513 -9.56 14.03 -5.89
N ARG A 514 -10.09 14.04 -7.12
CA ARG A 514 -11.42 14.56 -7.47
C ARG A 514 -11.68 15.95 -6.88
N GLN A 515 -12.59 16.05 -5.90
CA GLN A 515 -13.00 17.31 -5.27
C GLN A 515 -11.89 18.01 -4.49
N ASP A 516 -10.82 17.30 -4.15
CA ASP A 516 -9.66 17.80 -3.43
C ASP A 516 -8.53 18.25 -4.40
N TYR A 517 -8.70 18.01 -5.71
CA TYR A 517 -7.82 18.50 -6.76
C TYR A 517 -8.37 19.76 -7.42
N TRP A 518 -7.49 20.74 -7.59
CA TRP A 518 -7.82 22.03 -8.17
C TRP A 518 -6.85 22.38 -9.29
N LEU A 519 -7.37 22.94 -10.37
CA LEU A 519 -6.59 23.54 -11.44
C LEU A 519 -6.70 25.06 -11.36
N TYR A 520 -5.57 25.72 -11.12
CA TYR A 520 -5.44 27.17 -11.04
C TYR A 520 -4.78 27.66 -12.34
N VAL A 521 -5.54 28.34 -13.18
CA VAL A 521 -5.03 28.90 -14.43
C VAL A 521 -4.86 30.40 -14.28
N VAL A 522 -3.64 30.88 -14.48
CA VAL A 522 -3.31 32.30 -14.41
C VAL A 522 -3.02 32.82 -15.82
N TYR A 523 -3.96 33.59 -16.37
CA TYR A 523 -3.80 34.24 -17.67
C TYR A 523 -3.19 35.63 -17.54
N ASN A 524 -2.62 36.12 -18.63
CA ASN A 524 -2.02 37.46 -18.74
C ASN A 524 -0.83 37.68 -17.81
N CYS A 525 -0.04 36.63 -17.55
CA CYS A 525 1.11 36.69 -16.65
C CYS A 525 2.23 37.63 -17.13
N ALA A 526 2.32 37.90 -18.44
CA ALA A 526 3.27 38.86 -19.01
C ALA A 526 2.79 40.32 -18.91
N GLY A 527 1.56 40.55 -18.48
CA GLY A 527 0.97 41.87 -18.29
C GLY A 527 0.95 42.33 -16.82
N PRO A 528 0.56 43.58 -16.55
CA PRO A 528 0.54 44.14 -15.19
C PRO A 528 -0.60 43.59 -14.30
N GLN A 529 -1.55 42.83 -14.87
CA GLN A 529 -2.71 42.29 -14.16
C GLN A 529 -2.96 40.83 -14.53
N PRO A 530 -2.24 39.89 -13.89
CA PRO A 530 -2.54 38.47 -14.03
C PRO A 530 -3.94 38.17 -13.48
N ARG A 531 -4.67 37.26 -14.14
CA ARG A 531 -6.03 36.86 -13.73
C ARG A 531 -6.07 35.37 -13.42
N LEU A 532 -6.45 35.05 -12.18
CA LEU A 532 -6.58 33.69 -11.68
C LEU A 532 -7.99 33.13 -11.92
N TYR A 533 -8.05 31.93 -12.50
CA TYR A 533 -9.25 31.12 -12.67
C TYR A 533 -9.05 29.79 -11.95
N ARG A 534 -10.05 29.34 -11.18
CA ARG A 534 -9.93 28.18 -10.29
C ARG A 534 -10.98 27.14 -10.64
N VAL A 535 -10.56 25.95 -11.05
CA VAL A 535 -11.46 24.85 -11.42
C VAL A 535 -11.34 23.74 -10.37
N ARG A 536 -12.42 23.45 -9.66
CA ARG A 536 -12.53 22.32 -8.72
C ARG A 536 -12.94 21.05 -9.45
N ASP A 537 -12.32 19.91 -9.12
CA ASP A 537 -12.55 18.62 -9.80
C ASP A 537 -12.44 18.76 -11.34
N PRO A 538 -11.27 19.17 -11.86
CA PRO A 538 -11.10 19.34 -13.30
C PRO A 538 -11.37 18.03 -14.07
N PHE A 539 -11.12 16.88 -13.46
CA PHE A 539 -11.43 15.57 -14.07
C PHE A 539 -12.94 15.39 -14.31
N GLY A 540 -13.79 15.75 -13.34
CA GLY A 540 -15.24 15.63 -13.47
C GLY A 540 -15.91 16.77 -14.25
N ARG A 541 -15.31 17.96 -14.26
CA ARG A 541 -15.94 19.18 -14.82
C ARG A 541 -15.47 19.56 -16.22
N LEU A 542 -14.29 19.12 -16.65
CA LEU A 542 -13.75 19.46 -17.97
C LEU A 542 -13.98 18.30 -18.95
N MET A 543 -14.50 18.60 -20.14
CA MET A 543 -14.61 17.61 -21.21
C MET A 543 -13.27 17.51 -21.94
N VAL A 544 -12.62 16.34 -21.86
CA VAL A 544 -11.26 16.19 -22.39
C VAL A 544 -11.19 15.12 -23.48
N ARG A 545 -10.43 15.37 -24.54
CA ARG A 545 -10.10 14.40 -25.60
C ARG A 545 -8.72 13.80 -25.35
N ALA A 546 -8.53 12.51 -25.67
CA ALA A 546 -7.37 11.71 -25.25
C ALA A 546 -6.01 12.15 -25.84
N GLY A 547 -4.95 12.11 -25.01
CA GLY A 547 -3.53 12.22 -25.41
C GLY A 547 -2.86 13.56 -25.07
N GLY A 548 -2.54 13.79 -23.79
CA GLY A 548 -2.19 15.12 -23.27
C GLY A 548 -3.45 15.96 -23.17
N VAL A 549 -3.86 16.33 -21.96
CA VAL A 549 -5.20 16.90 -21.73
C VAL A 549 -5.18 18.37 -22.10
N THR A 550 -5.38 18.68 -23.37
CA THR A 550 -5.56 20.05 -23.85
C THR A 550 -6.94 20.55 -23.46
N ILE A 551 -6.99 21.53 -22.57
CA ILE A 551 -8.21 22.17 -22.07
C ILE A 551 -8.34 23.54 -22.75
N GLN A 552 -9.46 23.75 -23.43
CA GLN A 552 -9.76 25.01 -24.09
C GLN A 552 -10.08 26.09 -23.06
N GLN A 553 -9.71 27.34 -23.36
CA GLN A 553 -9.96 28.48 -22.47
C GLN A 553 -11.44 28.64 -22.09
N GLN A 554 -12.36 28.33 -23.02
CA GLN A 554 -13.80 28.40 -22.78
C GLN A 554 -14.25 27.39 -21.73
N GLU A 555 -13.65 26.20 -21.71
CA GLU A 555 -13.93 25.14 -20.74
C GLU A 555 -13.44 25.57 -19.35
N VAL A 556 -12.25 26.19 -19.28
CA VAL A 556 -11.76 26.80 -18.03
C VAL A 556 -12.73 27.87 -17.55
N PHE A 557 -13.19 28.78 -18.41
CA PHE A 557 -14.10 29.85 -18.01
C PHE A 557 -15.47 29.36 -17.56
N GLN A 558 -15.98 28.30 -18.17
CA GLN A 558 -17.26 27.71 -17.80
C GLN A 558 -17.18 26.91 -16.49
N ALA A 559 -16.07 26.21 -16.26
CA ALA A 559 -15.88 25.37 -15.08
C ALA A 559 -15.29 26.11 -13.87
N ALA A 560 -14.70 27.29 -14.08
CA ALA A 560 -14.07 28.07 -13.03
C ALA A 560 -15.09 28.60 -12.02
N GLU A 561 -14.77 28.43 -10.74
CA GLU A 561 -15.53 29.02 -9.65
C GLU A 561 -15.20 30.50 -9.56
N GLY A 562 -16.21 31.34 -9.82
CA GLY A 562 -16.23 32.78 -9.53
C GLY A 562 -14.97 33.54 -9.95
N VAL A 563 -15.03 34.29 -11.05
CA VAL A 563 -14.03 35.33 -11.30
C VAL A 563 -14.20 36.38 -10.21
N ASP A 564 -13.35 36.37 -9.19
CA ASP A 564 -13.29 37.43 -8.20
C ASP A 564 -12.72 38.68 -8.89
N GLY A 565 -13.60 39.34 -9.65
CA GLY A 565 -13.48 40.72 -10.05
C GLY A 565 -14.21 41.57 -9.03
N ARG A 566 -13.61 41.75 -7.86
CA ARG A 566 -13.73 42.94 -7.00
C ARG A 566 -12.71 42.94 -5.89
#